data_AF-A0A259LNB6-F1
#
_entry.id   AF-A0A259LNB6-F1
#
_cell.length_a   1.000
_cell.length_b   1.000
_cell.length_c   1.000
_cell.angle_alpha   90.00
_cell.angle_beta   90.00
_cell.angle_gamma   90.00
#
_symmetry.space_group_name_H-M   'P 1'
#
loop_
_entity.id
_entity.type
_entity.pdbx_description
1 polymer ?
#
loop_
_entity_poly.entity_id
_entity_poly.type
_entity_poly.pdbx_seq_one_letter_code
_entity_poly.pdbx_strand_id
1 'polypeptide(L)'
;MKRQIMGILLILAALQANARDLVLSQGLALAYPEPQLISHSSNTLILKYDGWVMTHRVVDPTAIYPKIDLSGLEKEYLTSIFIPDERESFPGWLRALSEEQASEYGLPSGQVIKKTVGEAQILGTYNDQRAEGYLFVFE
;
A
#
# COMPACT_ATOMS: atom_id res chain seq x y z
N MET A 1 27.67 -40.58 -14.81
CA MET A 1 26.21 -40.63 -14.56
C MET A 1 25.81 -40.27 -13.12
N LYS A 2 26.11 -41.05 -12.07
CA LYS A 2 25.62 -40.77 -10.70
C LYS A 2 26.00 -39.39 -10.13
N ARG A 3 27.22 -38.90 -10.41
CA ARG A 3 27.68 -37.57 -9.99
C ARG A 3 27.01 -36.40 -10.73
N GLN A 4 26.59 -36.61 -11.98
CA GLN A 4 25.87 -35.59 -12.77
C GLN A 4 24.41 -35.50 -12.34
N ILE A 5 23.78 -36.62 -11.99
CA ILE A 5 22.41 -36.65 -11.45
C ILE A 5 22.34 -35.93 -10.09
N MET A 6 23.35 -36.13 -9.23
CA MET A 6 23.45 -35.42 -7.94
C MET A 6 23.57 -33.89 -8.12
N GLY A 7 24.34 -33.44 -9.11
CA GLY A 7 24.48 -32.00 -9.42
C GLY A 7 23.18 -31.37 -9.90
N ILE A 8 22.41 -32.08 -10.74
CA ILE A 8 21.11 -31.60 -11.24
C ILE A 8 20.08 -31.49 -10.10
N LEU A 9 20.05 -32.46 -9.18
CA LEU A 9 19.18 -32.44 -8.00
C LEU A 9 19.50 -31.28 -7.04
N LEU A 10 20.77 -30.93 -6.86
CA LEU A 10 21.17 -29.78 -6.04
C LEU A 10 20.74 -28.43 -6.65
N ILE A 11 20.76 -28.30 -7.98
CA ILE A 11 20.33 -27.09 -8.68
C ILE A 11 18.79 -26.95 -8.60
N LEU A 12 18.04 -28.05 -8.71
CA LEU A 12 16.57 -28.05 -8.56
C LEU A 12 16.11 -27.69 -7.14
N ALA A 13 16.87 -28.08 -6.10
CA ALA A 13 16.55 -27.72 -4.72
C ALA A 13 16.82 -26.23 -4.41
N ALA A 14 17.81 -25.61 -5.07
CA ALA A 14 18.13 -24.20 -4.90
C ALA A 14 17.13 -23.23 -5.57
N LEU A 15 16.25 -23.74 -6.45
CA LEU A 15 15.24 -22.94 -7.14
C LEU A 15 13.97 -22.70 -6.31
N GLN A 16 13.86 -23.24 -5.09
CA GLN A 16 12.72 -23.01 -4.20
C GLN A 16 12.93 -21.81 -3.27
N ALA A 17 13.32 -20.66 -3.83
CA ALA A 17 13.30 -19.39 -3.12
C ALA A 17 11.87 -18.84 -3.10
N ASN A 18 11.07 -19.29 -2.13
CA ASN A 18 9.73 -18.74 -1.91
C ASN A 18 9.87 -17.45 -1.09
N ALA A 19 9.64 -16.29 -1.71
CA ALA A 19 9.52 -15.02 -1.00
C ALA A 19 8.24 -15.05 -0.15
N ARG A 20 8.37 -15.33 1.16
CA ARG A 20 7.22 -15.45 2.07
C ARG A 20 6.74 -14.11 2.62
N ASP A 21 7.66 -13.18 2.79
CA ASP A 21 7.39 -11.88 3.40
C ASP A 21 7.70 -10.77 2.41
N LEU A 22 6.75 -9.85 2.24
CA LEU A 22 6.96 -8.59 1.55
C LEU A 22 7.44 -7.58 2.58
N VAL A 23 8.73 -7.24 2.53
CA VAL A 23 9.32 -6.20 3.37
C VAL A 23 8.85 -4.83 2.86
N LEU A 24 8.01 -4.16 3.64
CA LEU A 24 7.46 -2.83 3.32
C LEU A 24 8.38 -1.72 3.84
N SER A 25 9.06 -1.98 4.97
CA SER A 25 10.01 -1.06 5.60
C SER A 25 11.02 -1.80 6.48
N GLN A 26 11.86 -1.07 7.22
CA GLN A 26 12.80 -1.65 8.18
C GLN A 26 12.11 -2.41 9.34
N GLY A 27 10.90 -1.99 9.73
CA GLY A 27 10.14 -2.56 10.85
C GLY A 27 8.89 -3.35 10.45
N LEU A 28 8.47 -3.28 9.17
CA LEU A 28 7.22 -3.84 8.71
C LEU A 28 7.42 -4.82 7.55
N ALA A 29 6.93 -6.04 7.77
CA ALA A 29 6.83 -7.07 6.76
C ALA A 29 5.40 -7.62 6.71
N LEU A 30 4.91 -7.85 5.50
CA LEU A 30 3.60 -8.44 5.25
C LEU A 30 3.81 -9.89 4.78
N ALA A 31 3.30 -10.84 5.55
CA ALA A 31 3.12 -12.19 5.05
C ALA A 31 1.96 -12.18 4.04
N TYR A 32 2.20 -12.68 2.83
CA TYR A 32 1.19 -12.71 1.77
C TYR A 32 1.15 -14.09 1.10
N PRO A 33 -0.02 -14.54 0.63
CA PRO A 33 -0.12 -15.78 -0.13
C PRO A 33 0.59 -15.62 -1.48
N GLU A 34 1.07 -16.73 -2.04
CA GLU A 34 1.76 -16.74 -3.33
C GLU A 34 0.84 -16.19 -4.45
N PRO A 35 1.25 -15.12 -5.14
CA PRO A 35 0.46 -14.54 -6.22
C PRO A 35 0.70 -15.29 -7.53
N GLN A 36 -0.27 -15.23 -8.44
CA GLN A 36 -0.13 -15.79 -9.78
C GLN A 36 0.85 -14.99 -10.63
N LEU A 37 0.93 -13.69 -10.40
CA LEU A 37 1.84 -12.79 -11.10
C LEU A 37 2.33 -11.70 -10.16
N ILE A 38 3.63 -11.50 -10.18
CA ILE A 38 4.30 -10.33 -9.60
C ILE A 38 4.73 -9.43 -10.75
N SER A 39 4.35 -8.16 -10.70
CA SER A 39 4.75 -7.15 -11.67
C SER A 39 5.14 -5.87 -10.94
N HIS A 40 5.96 -5.04 -11.58
CA HIS A 40 6.32 -3.73 -11.06
C HIS A 40 6.22 -2.67 -12.15
N SER A 41 5.83 -1.46 -11.76
CA SER A 41 5.84 -0.28 -12.62
C SER A 41 6.34 0.91 -11.80
N SER A 42 7.54 1.39 -12.13
CA SER A 42 8.24 2.44 -11.39
C SER A 42 8.31 2.15 -9.88
N ASN A 43 7.55 2.86 -9.06
CA ASN A 43 7.48 2.73 -7.60
C ASN A 43 6.29 1.89 -7.11
N THR A 44 5.63 1.16 -8.00
CA THR A 44 4.43 0.37 -7.70
C THR A 44 4.71 -1.11 -7.87
N LEU A 45 4.51 -1.88 -6.81
CA LEU A 45 4.45 -3.33 -6.82
C LEU A 45 3.00 -3.77 -7.03
N ILE A 46 2.79 -4.75 -7.91
CA ILE A 46 1.48 -5.31 -8.24
C ILE A 46 1.53 -6.82 -8.05
N LEU A 47 0.67 -7.34 -7.18
CA LEU A 47 0.48 -8.77 -6.94
C LEU A 47 -0.92 -9.17 -7.43
N LYS A 48 -0.99 -10.11 -8.37
CA LYS A 48 -2.28 -10.58 -8.93
C LYS A 48 -2.65 -11.96 -8.37
N TYR A 49 -3.93 -12.09 -8.04
CA TYR A 49 -4.58 -13.33 -7.59
C TYR A 49 -5.80 -13.63 -8.47
N ASP A 50 -6.42 -14.80 -8.29
CA ASP A 50 -7.56 -15.26 -9.12
C ASP A 50 -8.74 -14.28 -9.20
N GLY A 51 -8.97 -13.49 -8.15
CA GLY A 51 -10.15 -12.61 -8.06
C GLY A 51 -9.87 -11.21 -7.53
N TRP A 52 -8.61 -10.87 -7.25
CA TRP A 52 -8.24 -9.57 -6.69
C TRP A 52 -6.79 -9.22 -6.99
N VAL A 53 -6.47 -7.94 -6.83
CA VAL A 53 -5.13 -7.39 -7.06
C VAL A 53 -4.72 -6.59 -5.84
N MET A 54 -3.50 -6.82 -5.36
CA MET A 54 -2.84 -5.95 -4.39
C MET A 54 -1.90 -5.01 -5.12
N THR A 55 -1.98 -3.72 -4.82
CA THR A 55 -0.96 -2.75 -5.24
C THR A 55 -0.33 -2.10 -4.03
N HIS A 56 1.00 -2.02 -4.03
CA HIS A 56 1.76 -1.31 -3.01
C HIS A 56 2.64 -0.25 -3.67
N ARG A 57 2.65 0.96 -3.10
CA ARG A 57 3.45 2.09 -3.55
C ARG A 57 3.94 2.87 -2.34
N VAL A 58 5.21 3.28 -2.38
CA VAL A 58 5.74 4.29 -1.46
C VAL A 58 5.22 5.66 -1.88
N VAL A 59 4.59 6.36 -0.94
CA VAL A 59 4.07 7.70 -1.20
C VAL A 59 5.22 8.69 -1.35
N ASP A 60 5.24 9.42 -2.46
CA ASP A 60 6.17 10.51 -2.72
C ASP A 60 5.39 11.83 -2.70
N PRO A 61 5.54 12.67 -1.66
CA PRO A 61 4.72 13.87 -1.48
C PRO A 61 4.92 14.92 -2.57
N THR A 62 6.01 14.84 -3.34
CA THR A 62 6.28 15.73 -4.48
C THR A 62 5.57 15.28 -5.75
N ALA A 63 5.06 14.03 -5.78
CA ALA A 63 4.55 13.36 -6.97
C ALA A 63 3.13 12.78 -6.82
N ILE A 64 2.48 12.92 -5.64
CA ILE A 64 1.08 12.48 -5.45
C ILE A 64 0.17 13.19 -6.46
N TYR A 65 0.32 14.52 -6.58
CA TYR A 65 -0.45 15.34 -7.50
C TYR A 65 0.46 16.12 -8.43
N PRO A 66 0.15 16.18 -9.73
CA PRO A 66 0.90 17.01 -10.65
C PRO A 66 0.91 18.48 -10.18
N LYS A 67 2.11 19.04 -10.00
CA LYS A 67 2.35 20.45 -9.65
C LYS A 67 2.01 20.87 -8.21
N ILE A 68 1.71 19.92 -7.32
CA ILE A 68 1.53 20.19 -5.89
C ILE A 68 2.60 19.43 -5.13
N ASP A 69 3.41 20.17 -4.38
CA ASP A 69 4.37 19.60 -3.45
C ASP A 69 3.76 19.60 -2.04
N LEU A 70 3.55 18.40 -1.48
CA LEU A 70 3.01 18.21 -0.14
C LEU A 70 4.11 17.95 0.90
N SER A 71 5.39 18.17 0.55
CA SER A 71 6.50 17.97 1.48
C SER A 71 6.35 18.84 2.74
N GLY A 72 6.46 18.20 3.90
CA GLY A 72 6.23 18.81 5.22
C GLY A 72 4.76 18.85 5.65
N LEU A 73 3.83 18.37 4.81
CA LEU A 73 2.39 18.28 5.10
C LEU A 73 1.82 16.89 4.79
N GLU A 74 2.66 15.95 4.38
CA GLU A 74 2.23 14.66 3.84
C GLU A 74 1.42 13.84 4.84
N LYS A 75 1.85 13.82 6.10
CA LYS A 75 1.22 13.02 7.14
C LYS A 75 -0.14 13.58 7.50
N GLU A 76 -0.22 14.88 7.72
CA GLU A 76 -1.44 15.62 8.01
C GLU A 76 -2.43 15.47 6.84
N TYR A 77 -1.96 15.70 5.61
CA TYR A 77 -2.79 15.56 4.42
C TYR A 77 -3.36 14.15 4.28
N LEU A 78 -2.51 13.12 4.33
CA LEU A 78 -2.96 11.73 4.17
C LEU A 78 -3.89 11.30 5.31
N THR A 79 -3.64 11.73 6.54
CA THR A 79 -4.51 11.45 7.69
C THR A 79 -5.87 12.11 7.51
N SER A 80 -5.89 13.34 6.98
CA SER A 80 -7.12 14.11 6.77
C SER A 80 -8.09 13.48 5.76
N ILE A 81 -7.61 12.60 4.88
CA ILE A 81 -8.49 11.83 3.98
C ILE A 81 -9.45 10.96 4.80
N PHE A 82 -8.97 10.40 5.91
CA PHE A 82 -9.72 9.49 6.79
C PHE A 82 -10.38 10.20 7.97
N ILE A 83 -9.80 11.30 8.45
CA ILE A 83 -10.25 12.01 9.66
C ILE A 83 -10.62 13.44 9.25
N PRO A 84 -11.92 13.75 9.04
CA PRO A 84 -12.35 15.07 8.54
C PRO A 84 -11.91 16.26 9.40
N ASP A 85 -11.83 16.08 10.72
CA ASP A 85 -11.45 17.13 11.69
C ASP A 85 -10.01 17.66 11.44
N GLU A 86 -9.12 16.84 10.88
CA GLU A 86 -7.75 17.24 10.54
C GLU A 86 -7.71 18.31 9.42
N ARG A 87 -8.83 18.52 8.70
CA ARG A 87 -8.93 19.50 7.60
C ARG A 87 -9.23 20.92 8.09
N GLU A 88 -9.56 21.11 9.36
CA GLU A 88 -10.01 22.41 9.88
C GLU A 88 -8.94 23.49 9.76
N SER A 89 -7.67 23.12 9.95
CA SER A 89 -6.52 24.03 9.86
C SER A 89 -6.03 24.26 8.43
N PHE A 90 -6.51 23.49 7.46
CA PHE A 90 -6.00 23.54 6.09
C PHE A 90 -6.48 24.78 5.33
N PRO A 91 -5.66 25.31 4.41
CA PRO A 91 -6.13 26.25 3.42
C PRO A 91 -7.23 25.60 2.56
N GLY A 92 -8.19 26.39 2.09
CA GLY A 92 -9.39 25.86 1.43
C GLY A 92 -9.13 24.92 0.26
N TRP A 93 -8.05 25.15 -0.51
CA TRP A 93 -7.67 24.27 -1.62
C TRP A 93 -7.20 22.89 -1.15
N LEU A 94 -6.46 22.80 -0.05
CA LEU A 94 -5.93 21.53 0.48
C LEU A 94 -7.05 20.73 1.16
N ARG A 95 -7.97 21.42 1.82
CA ARG A 95 -9.21 20.84 2.34
C ARG A 95 -10.04 20.22 1.22
N ALA A 96 -10.30 20.97 0.16
CA ALA A 96 -11.07 20.48 -0.98
C ALA A 96 -10.42 19.25 -1.64
N LEU A 97 -9.08 19.28 -1.78
CA LEU A 97 -8.33 18.15 -2.33
C LEU A 97 -8.46 16.88 -1.47
N SER A 98 -8.36 17.03 -0.14
CA SER A 98 -8.56 15.91 0.81
C SER A 98 -10.00 15.39 0.81
N GLU A 99 -10.99 16.28 0.71
CA GLU A 99 -12.42 15.92 0.59
C GLU A 99 -12.71 15.14 -0.68
N GLU A 100 -12.18 15.58 -1.82
CA GLU A 100 -12.30 14.89 -3.10
C GLU A 100 -11.69 13.48 -3.03
N GLN A 101 -10.47 13.38 -2.49
CA GLN A 101 -9.80 12.10 -2.33
C GLN A 101 -10.55 11.14 -1.38
N ALA A 102 -11.12 11.68 -0.30
CA ALA A 102 -11.93 10.90 0.64
C ALA A 102 -13.20 10.37 -0.03
N SER A 103 -13.87 11.20 -0.85
CA SER A 103 -15.04 10.79 -1.63
C SER A 103 -14.73 9.65 -2.58
N GLU A 104 -13.59 9.69 -3.29
CA GLU A 104 -13.12 8.59 -4.15
C GLU A 104 -12.91 7.29 -3.36
N TYR A 105 -12.46 7.39 -2.11
CA TYR A 105 -12.30 6.25 -1.21
C TYR A 105 -13.61 5.80 -0.55
N GLY A 106 -14.75 6.38 -0.92
CA GLY A 106 -16.07 6.04 -0.39
C GLY A 106 -16.39 6.66 0.97
N LEU A 107 -15.57 7.60 1.45
CA LEU A 107 -15.80 8.31 2.71
C LEU A 107 -16.68 9.55 2.50
N PRO A 108 -17.47 9.97 3.50
CA PRO A 108 -17.56 9.43 4.87
C PRO A 108 -18.51 8.24 5.01
N SER A 109 -19.10 7.73 3.93
CA SER A 109 -20.08 6.62 3.99
C SER A 109 -19.44 5.31 4.43
N GLY A 110 -18.21 5.05 3.98
CA GLY A 110 -17.41 3.88 4.37
C GLY A 110 -16.88 3.97 5.80
N GLN A 111 -16.62 2.81 6.40
CA GLN A 111 -16.03 2.74 7.74
C GLN A 111 -14.52 2.97 7.68
N VAL A 112 -14.05 3.92 8.49
CA VAL A 112 -12.62 4.11 8.72
C VAL A 112 -12.11 3.07 9.72
N ILE A 113 -11.05 2.37 9.32
CA ILE A 113 -10.28 1.46 10.17
C ILE A 113 -9.03 2.21 10.63
N LYS A 114 -8.83 2.28 11.95
CA LYS A 114 -7.61 2.78 12.57
C LYS A 114 -7.00 1.69 13.42
N LYS A 115 -5.75 1.34 13.15
CA LYS A 115 -5.02 0.30 13.89
C LYS A 115 -3.57 0.71 14.11
N THR A 116 -2.99 0.24 15.20
CA THR A 116 -1.55 0.34 15.45
C THR A 116 -0.95 -1.06 15.46
N VAL A 117 0.16 -1.26 14.76
CA VAL A 117 0.88 -2.54 14.66
C VAL A 117 2.36 -2.25 14.85
N GLY A 118 2.90 -2.65 16.02
CA GLY A 118 4.25 -2.22 16.41
C GLY A 118 4.29 -0.69 16.53
N GLU A 119 5.23 -0.07 15.83
CA GLU A 119 5.39 1.39 15.76
C GLU A 119 4.55 2.02 14.63
N ALA A 120 4.02 1.20 13.72
CA ALA A 120 3.27 1.70 12.56
C ALA A 120 1.80 2.00 12.91
N GLN A 121 1.30 3.12 12.39
CA GLN A 121 -0.12 3.44 12.37
C GLN A 121 -0.71 3.09 11.00
N ILE A 122 -1.87 2.42 11.00
CA ILE A 122 -2.61 2.04 9.81
C ILE A 122 -3.94 2.77 9.81
N LEU A 123 -4.22 3.46 8.70
CA LEU A 123 -5.54 4.01 8.38
C LEU A 123 -6.04 3.34 7.10
N GLY A 124 -7.32 2.98 7.07
CA GLY A 124 -7.90 2.42 5.87
C GLY A 124 -9.40 2.54 5.80
N THR A 125 -9.92 2.23 4.62
CA THR A 125 -11.36 2.17 4.34
C THR A 125 -11.60 1.19 3.20
N TYR A 126 -12.85 0.76 3.05
CA TYR A 126 -13.30 -0.04 1.93
C TYR A 126 -14.45 0.67 1.21
N ASN A 127 -14.33 0.81 -0.10
CA ASN A 127 -15.37 1.38 -0.95
C ASN A 127 -16.18 0.24 -1.58
N ASP A 128 -17.36 -0.04 -1.01
CA ASP A 128 -18.27 -1.10 -1.48
C ASP A 128 -18.72 -0.92 -2.95
N GLN A 129 -18.84 0.33 -3.43
CA GLN A 129 -19.30 0.61 -4.79
C GLN A 129 -18.26 0.21 -5.84
N ARG A 130 -16.98 0.29 -5.48
CA ARG A 130 -15.85 -0.03 -6.36
C ARG A 130 -15.24 -1.40 -6.06
N ALA A 131 -15.63 -2.02 -4.96
CA ALA A 131 -15.00 -3.21 -4.39
C ALA A 131 -13.49 -3.02 -4.15
N GLU A 132 -13.08 -1.82 -3.73
CA GLU A 132 -11.68 -1.41 -3.58
C GLU A 132 -11.37 -1.06 -2.11
N GLY A 133 -10.23 -1.52 -1.61
CA GLY A 133 -9.72 -1.17 -0.27
C GLY A 133 -8.53 -0.22 -0.37
N TYR A 134 -8.50 0.79 0.49
CA TYR A 134 -7.40 1.75 0.59
C TYR A 134 -6.78 1.67 1.97
N LEU A 135 -5.46 1.53 2.03
CA LEU A 135 -4.68 1.38 3.26
C LEU A 135 -3.45 2.27 3.20
N PHE A 136 -3.27 3.10 4.22
CA PHE A 136 -2.08 3.90 4.44
C PHE A 136 -1.38 3.42 5.70
N VAL A 137 -0.07 3.25 5.60
CA VAL A 137 0.81 2.87 6.69
C VAL A 137 1.74 4.05 6.96
N PHE A 138 1.76 4.50 8.21
CA PHE A 138 2.62 5.57 8.70
C PHE A 138 3.61 4.97 9.69
N GLU A 139 4.88 5.28 9.53
CA GLU A 139 5.98 4.86 10.40
C GLU A 139 6.68 6.09 11.00
#